data_AF-A0A2R4MYA4-F1
#
_entry.id   AF-A0A2R4MYA4-F1
#
_cell.length_a   1.000
_cell.length_b   1.000
_cell.length_c   1.000
_cell.angle_alpha   90.00
_cell.angle_beta   90.00
_cell.angle_gamma   90.00
#
_symmetry.space_group_name_H-M   'P 1'
#
loop_
_entity.id
_entity.type
_entity.pdbx_description
1 polymer ?
#
loop_
_entity_poly.entity_id
_entity_poly.type
_entity_poly.pdbx_seq_one_letter_code
_entity_poly.pdbx_strand_id
1 'polypeptide(L)'
;MVNYRLKYPLLLFLLATAVSSLLWWWQPQVIFTAAALFKSEQVGYTPLQLNPNQRLLVIAPHPDDEVLATGGLLAMAHAQGLPVKVIVVTMGDSFKLACEHSSGKIEPTAADFFRLGLQRWQESRQGLTRLGLKPDQQAVYLGFPDGGLRFLWEQSWQKPRLSGGVRTDKVPYPQARQPGLSYTGENLLQSLQAEIRAFQPTDIFYPTPADEHPDHWAVGTFTEIALQELQLPVRRHTYLVHHVAWPALWAAEPNREAEPPPRLVGPEFNWERLKLNNEAKTAKDQALAAHHSQLAVMEPYLKGFLRASEIFLSWSDYNLPFTMPDGELDHVRVRLKPGEDIKALAIQPTASDWTANLQLYGTPERSSSYRLYLWLYRDQHPLAHLLLEGDKARVLWATAAYNLATKKVPFHWQEKGLEWQIPSELLGQANRVLLAGMTGSNGKQIADKTGWYWVKLQ
;
A
#
# COMPACT_ATOMS: atom_id res chain seq x y z
N MET A 1 24.63 20.42 52.29
CA MET A 1 24.16 21.26 51.15
C MET A 1 24.23 20.41 49.89
N VAL A 2 23.09 19.86 49.46
CA VAL A 2 23.00 19.03 48.24
C VAL A 2 22.93 19.95 47.04
N ASN A 3 23.82 19.71 46.07
CA ASN A 3 24.13 20.58 44.96
C ASN A 3 23.01 20.54 43.89
N TYR A 4 22.12 21.52 43.89
CA TYR A 4 20.95 21.62 42.98
C TYR A 4 21.27 22.16 41.57
N ARG A 5 22.52 22.09 41.09
CA ARG A 5 22.95 22.83 39.88
C ARG A 5 23.01 22.07 38.55
N LEU A 6 22.53 20.82 38.48
CA LEU A 6 22.60 20.02 37.24
C LEU A 6 21.24 19.63 36.61
N LYS A 7 20.10 20.00 37.20
CA LYS A 7 18.78 19.56 36.69
C LYS A 7 18.13 20.50 35.66
N TYR A 8 18.50 21.79 35.63
CA TYR A 8 17.89 22.77 34.72
C TYR A 8 18.42 22.74 33.28
N PRO A 9 19.74 22.60 33.00
CA PRO A 9 20.22 22.57 31.61
C PRO A 9 19.84 21.27 30.87
N LEU A 10 19.73 20.14 31.59
CA LEU A 10 19.27 18.88 31.02
C LEU A 10 17.77 18.93 30.67
N LEU A 11 16.95 19.56 31.53
CA LEU A 11 15.52 19.73 31.27
C LEU A 11 15.26 20.71 30.12
N LEU A 12 16.03 21.81 30.03
CA LEU A 12 15.96 22.76 28.90
C LEU A 12 16.46 22.15 27.59
N PHE A 13 17.48 21.30 27.63
CA PHE A 13 17.94 20.55 26.46
C PHE A 13 16.90 19.53 25.99
N LEU A 14 16.29 18.78 26.91
CA LEU A 14 15.20 17.85 26.61
C LEU A 14 13.93 18.56 26.13
N LEU A 15 13.61 19.75 26.67
CA LEU A 15 12.52 20.58 26.15
C LEU A 15 12.86 21.14 24.77
N ALA A 16 14.10 21.56 24.52
CA ALA A 16 14.52 22.07 23.22
C ALA A 16 14.58 20.97 22.16
N THR A 17 14.95 19.73 22.51
CA THR A 17 14.86 18.57 21.60
C THR A 17 13.42 18.08 21.43
N ALA A 18 12.57 18.17 22.45
CA ALA A 18 11.13 17.90 22.33
C ALA A 18 10.43 18.95 21.47
N VAL A 19 10.76 20.24 21.63
CA VAL A 19 10.20 21.33 20.82
C VAL A 19 10.78 21.33 19.41
N SER A 20 12.07 21.02 19.22
CA SER A 20 12.63 20.87 17.88
C SER A 20 12.09 19.62 17.17
N SER A 21 11.90 18.50 17.87
CA SER A 21 11.20 17.34 17.30
C SER A 21 9.73 17.66 17.01
N LEU A 22 8.98 18.33 17.90
CA LEU A 22 7.62 18.77 17.58
C LEU A 22 7.56 19.74 16.37
N LEU A 23 8.48 20.70 16.28
CA LEU A 23 8.58 21.62 15.14
C LEU A 23 9.00 20.90 13.85
N TRP A 24 9.84 19.86 13.94
CA TRP A 24 10.24 19.02 12.81
C TRP A 24 9.13 18.10 12.30
N TRP A 25 8.16 17.73 13.14
CA TRP A 25 6.96 17.01 12.68
C TRP A 25 5.96 17.96 12.02
N TRP A 26 5.93 19.23 12.43
CA TRP A 26 4.98 20.23 11.93
C TRP A 26 5.43 20.97 10.66
N GLN A 27 6.71 21.32 10.51
CA GLN A 27 7.17 22.12 9.37
C GLN A 27 7.05 21.46 8.00
N PRO A 28 7.28 20.14 7.82
CA PRO A 28 7.01 19.47 6.56
C PRO A 28 5.51 19.52 6.23
N GLN A 29 4.66 19.23 7.21
CA GLN A 29 3.21 19.16 7.01
C GLN A 29 2.61 20.48 6.54
N VAL A 30 3.04 21.64 7.07
CA VAL A 30 2.52 22.95 6.67
C VAL A 30 2.90 23.31 5.23
N ILE A 31 4.17 23.09 4.84
CA ILE A 31 4.67 23.36 3.48
C ILE A 31 4.02 22.40 2.48
N PHE A 32 3.96 21.11 2.81
CA PHE A 32 3.34 20.10 1.96
C PHE A 32 1.82 20.27 1.84
N THR A 33 1.14 20.69 2.92
CA THR A 33 -0.31 20.99 2.88
C THR A 33 -0.60 22.20 2.00
N ALA A 34 0.22 23.25 2.05
CA ALA A 34 0.08 24.40 1.16
C ALA A 34 0.29 23.99 -0.30
N ALA A 35 1.35 23.21 -0.61
CA ALA A 35 1.59 22.70 -1.95
C ALA A 35 0.48 21.78 -2.47
N ALA A 36 -0.08 20.92 -1.60
CA ALA A 36 -1.23 20.06 -1.93
C ALA A 36 -2.46 20.90 -2.28
N LEU A 37 -2.75 21.91 -1.47
CA LEU A 37 -3.82 22.88 -1.68
C LEU A 37 -3.66 23.68 -2.98
N PHE A 38 -2.44 24.09 -3.35
CA PHE A 38 -2.20 24.86 -4.57
C PHE A 38 -2.27 24.00 -5.84
N LYS A 39 -1.84 22.73 -5.80
CA LYS A 39 -1.90 21.83 -6.97
C LYS A 39 -3.26 21.15 -7.14
N SER A 40 -4.08 21.05 -6.09
CA SER A 40 -5.39 20.38 -6.17
C SER A 40 -6.40 21.10 -7.07
N GLU A 41 -6.27 22.42 -7.26
CA GLU A 41 -7.13 23.17 -8.20
C GLU A 41 -7.00 22.69 -9.66
N GLN A 42 -5.95 21.94 -9.99
CA GLN A 42 -5.72 21.39 -11.33
C GLN A 42 -6.21 19.94 -11.48
N VAL A 43 -6.78 19.32 -10.44
CA VAL A 43 -7.25 17.93 -10.48
C VAL A 43 -8.67 17.88 -11.04
N GLY A 44 -8.84 17.21 -12.18
CA GLY A 44 -10.15 16.80 -12.67
C GLY A 44 -10.65 15.59 -11.87
N TYR A 45 -11.89 15.64 -11.40
CA TYR A 45 -12.52 14.51 -10.70
C TYR A 45 -13.66 13.93 -11.52
N THR A 46 -13.68 12.61 -11.65
CA THR A 46 -14.86 11.87 -12.09
C THR A 46 -15.79 11.66 -10.90
N PRO A 47 -17.07 12.08 -10.94
CA PRO A 47 -17.99 11.79 -9.84
C PRO A 47 -18.21 10.28 -9.67
N LEU A 48 -17.89 9.74 -8.49
CA LEU A 48 -18.26 8.38 -8.14
C LEU A 48 -19.70 8.36 -7.61
N GLN A 49 -20.55 7.59 -8.26
CA GLN A 49 -21.95 7.44 -7.87
C GLN A 49 -22.26 5.97 -7.60
N LEU A 50 -22.93 5.74 -6.48
CA LEU A 50 -23.51 4.45 -6.17
C LEU A 50 -24.75 4.21 -7.03
N ASN A 51 -24.90 3.00 -7.55
CA ASN A 51 -26.05 2.60 -8.34
C ASN A 51 -26.59 1.22 -7.91
N PRO A 52 -27.88 0.91 -8.13
CA PRO A 52 -28.53 -0.29 -7.60
C PRO A 52 -27.95 -1.63 -8.06
N ASN A 53 -27.18 -1.66 -9.16
CA ASN A 53 -26.64 -2.90 -9.73
C ASN A 53 -25.25 -3.26 -9.18
N GLN A 54 -24.72 -2.46 -8.27
CA GLN A 54 -23.38 -2.65 -7.73
C GLN A 54 -23.32 -3.71 -6.63
N ARG A 55 -22.20 -4.44 -6.62
CA ARG A 55 -21.76 -5.34 -5.55
C ARG A 55 -20.36 -4.92 -5.15
N LEU A 56 -20.23 -4.29 -3.98
CA LEU A 56 -19.00 -3.64 -3.55
C LEU A 56 -18.15 -4.58 -2.69
N LEU A 57 -16.91 -4.78 -3.09
CA LEU A 57 -15.91 -5.44 -2.27
C LEU A 57 -14.87 -4.42 -1.82
N VAL A 58 -14.65 -4.29 -0.51
CA VAL A 58 -13.52 -3.53 0.05
C VAL A 58 -12.46 -4.52 0.53
N ILE A 59 -11.20 -4.28 0.18
CA ILE A 59 -10.05 -5.06 0.65
C ILE A 59 -9.12 -4.11 1.42
N ALA A 60 -9.00 -4.33 2.71
CA ALA A 60 -8.24 -3.52 3.66
C ALA A 60 -7.00 -4.29 4.17
N PRO A 61 -5.80 -3.70 4.15
CA PRO A 61 -4.60 -4.35 4.72
C PRO A 61 -4.73 -4.59 6.22
N HIS A 62 -5.15 -3.58 7.00
CA HIS A 62 -5.24 -3.64 8.45
C HIS A 62 -6.64 -3.24 8.96
N PRO A 63 -7.00 -3.62 10.20
CA PRO A 63 -8.25 -3.19 10.81
C PRO A 63 -8.21 -1.70 11.18
N ASP A 64 -8.93 -0.88 10.40
CA ASP A 64 -9.12 0.59 10.40
C ASP A 64 -9.14 1.12 8.97
N ASP A 65 -8.32 0.58 8.07
CA ASP A 65 -8.20 0.99 6.68
C ASP A 65 -9.56 0.97 5.93
N GLU A 66 -10.42 -0.01 6.24
CA GLU A 66 -11.78 -0.10 5.68
C GLU A 66 -12.66 1.09 6.07
N VAL A 67 -12.42 1.68 7.24
CA VAL A 67 -13.12 2.87 7.71
C VAL A 67 -12.44 4.13 7.19
N LEU A 68 -11.11 4.21 7.25
CA LEU A 68 -10.34 5.38 6.84
C LEU A 68 -10.58 5.73 5.38
N ALA A 69 -10.44 4.75 4.49
CA ALA A 69 -10.54 4.95 3.05
C ALA A 69 -11.98 4.91 2.53
N THR A 70 -12.83 4.06 3.12
CA THR A 70 -14.15 3.72 2.55
C THR A 70 -15.33 3.80 3.53
N GLY A 71 -15.16 4.35 4.73
CA GLY A 71 -16.23 4.36 5.73
C GLY A 71 -17.51 5.06 5.26
N GLY A 72 -17.37 6.17 4.53
CA GLY A 72 -18.50 6.89 3.94
C GLY A 72 -19.17 6.10 2.81
N LEU A 73 -18.37 5.54 1.89
CA LEU A 73 -18.82 4.62 0.84
C LEU A 73 -19.63 3.46 1.42
N LEU A 74 -19.12 2.77 2.44
CA LEU A 74 -19.78 1.63 3.09
C LEU A 74 -21.11 2.04 3.73
N ALA A 75 -21.16 3.17 4.44
CA ALA A 75 -22.40 3.68 5.03
C ALA A 75 -23.44 4.04 3.96
N MET A 76 -23.04 4.71 2.89
CA MET A 76 -23.93 5.06 1.78
C MET A 76 -24.43 3.82 1.03
N ALA A 77 -23.57 2.83 0.80
CA ALA A 77 -23.92 1.57 0.16
C ALA A 77 -24.91 0.76 1.00
N HIS A 78 -24.70 0.71 2.32
CA HIS A 78 -25.64 0.11 3.26
C HIS A 78 -27.01 0.80 3.22
N ALA A 79 -27.05 2.13 3.25
CA ALA A 79 -28.28 2.91 3.19
C ALA A 79 -29.09 2.66 1.89
N GLN A 80 -28.40 2.32 0.80
CA GLN A 80 -29.02 1.95 -0.48
C GLN A 80 -29.34 0.44 -0.60
N GLY A 81 -29.03 -0.37 0.42
CA GLY A 81 -29.24 -1.81 0.40
C GLY A 81 -28.32 -2.57 -0.55
N LEU A 82 -27.18 -1.99 -0.94
CA LEU A 82 -26.24 -2.64 -1.86
C LEU A 82 -25.53 -3.83 -1.18
N PRO A 83 -25.28 -4.93 -1.91
CA PRO A 83 -24.41 -5.99 -1.43
C PRO A 83 -22.99 -5.48 -1.19
N VAL A 84 -22.53 -5.63 0.04
CA VAL A 84 -21.21 -5.20 0.49
C VAL A 84 -20.49 -6.36 1.17
N LYS A 85 -19.19 -6.51 0.86
CA LYS A 85 -18.25 -7.36 1.58
C LYS A 85 -16.96 -6.63 1.86
N VAL A 86 -16.37 -6.88 3.02
CA VAL A 86 -15.08 -6.35 3.48
C VAL A 86 -14.13 -7.52 3.73
N ILE A 87 -12.93 -7.46 3.16
CA ILE A 87 -11.83 -8.38 3.47
C ILE A 87 -10.77 -7.57 4.18
N VAL A 88 -10.37 -7.99 5.39
CA VAL A 88 -9.23 -7.42 6.11
C VAL A 88 -8.10 -8.45 6.08
N VAL A 89 -6.94 -8.09 5.56
CA VAL A 89 -5.87 -9.05 5.23
C VAL A 89 -5.11 -9.48 6.48
N THR A 90 -4.83 -8.55 7.39
CA THR A 90 -4.11 -8.82 8.65
C THR A 90 -5.02 -8.67 9.87
N MET A 91 -4.50 -8.96 11.06
CA MET A 91 -5.14 -8.57 12.33
C MET A 91 -4.57 -7.26 12.91
N GLY A 92 -3.62 -6.60 12.24
CA GLY A 92 -2.98 -5.39 12.75
C GLY A 92 -2.13 -5.60 14.02
N ASP A 93 -1.51 -6.76 14.14
CA ASP A 93 -0.88 -7.29 15.35
C ASP A 93 0.62 -6.98 15.50
N SER A 94 1.20 -6.06 14.73
CA SER A 94 2.64 -5.79 14.74
C SER A 94 3.01 -4.32 14.99
N PHE A 95 2.04 -3.44 15.25
CA PHE A 95 2.33 -2.04 15.56
C PHE A 95 2.80 -1.85 17.01
N LYS A 96 4.12 -1.65 17.19
CA LYS A 96 4.77 -1.60 18.52
C LYS A 96 4.14 -0.56 19.45
N LEU A 97 3.94 0.69 19.00
CA LEU A 97 3.43 1.76 19.86
C LEU A 97 2.01 1.47 20.38
N ALA A 98 1.12 0.97 19.52
CA ALA A 98 -0.21 0.54 19.96
C ALA A 98 -0.13 -0.65 20.93
N CYS A 99 0.80 -1.58 20.72
CA CYS A 99 0.99 -2.71 21.63
C CYS A 99 1.56 -2.28 22.99
N GLU A 100 2.53 -1.37 23.01
CA GLU A 100 3.08 -0.77 24.23
C GLU A 100 1.98 -0.05 25.02
N HIS A 101 1.15 0.74 24.34
CA HIS A 101 0.03 1.44 24.95
C HIS A 101 -1.04 0.47 25.50
N SER A 102 -1.50 -0.49 24.69
CA SER A 102 -2.56 -1.45 25.08
C SER A 102 -2.10 -2.40 26.20
N SER A 103 -0.84 -2.83 26.19
CA SER A 103 -0.30 -3.76 27.19
C SER A 103 0.27 -3.07 28.44
N GLY A 104 0.57 -1.76 28.38
CA GLY A 104 1.26 -1.03 29.44
C GLY A 104 2.74 -1.40 29.61
N LYS A 105 3.35 -2.04 28.60
CA LYS A 105 4.74 -2.54 28.64
C LYS A 105 5.60 -1.83 27.60
N ILE A 106 6.82 -1.47 27.97
CA ILE A 106 7.80 -0.85 27.05
C ILE A 106 8.35 -1.86 26.03
N GLU A 107 8.41 -3.14 26.40
CA GLU A 107 8.84 -4.23 25.52
C GLU A 107 7.75 -5.31 25.47
N PRO A 108 6.77 -5.17 24.56
CA PRO A 108 5.68 -6.13 24.44
C PRO A 108 6.16 -7.50 23.96
N THR A 109 5.52 -8.55 24.48
CA THR A 109 5.79 -9.94 24.09
C THR A 109 4.93 -10.35 22.88
N ALA A 110 5.24 -11.49 22.26
CA ALA A 110 4.39 -12.08 21.21
C ALA A 110 2.93 -12.27 21.64
N ALA A 111 2.70 -12.59 22.92
CA ALA A 111 1.34 -12.71 23.46
C ALA A 111 0.63 -11.36 23.62
N ASP A 112 1.37 -10.27 23.85
CA ASP A 112 0.81 -8.91 23.87
C ASP A 112 0.39 -8.49 22.46
N PHE A 113 1.22 -8.77 21.45
CA PHE A 113 0.88 -8.55 20.04
C PHE A 113 -0.33 -9.37 19.59
N PHE A 114 -0.41 -10.65 20.00
CA PHE A 114 -1.58 -11.47 19.72
C PHE A 114 -2.87 -10.87 20.29
N ARG A 115 -2.82 -10.36 21.55
CA ARG A 115 -3.94 -9.66 22.18
C ARG A 115 -4.29 -8.36 21.46
N LEU A 116 -3.31 -7.58 21.01
CA LEU A 116 -3.55 -6.40 20.19
C LEU A 116 -4.31 -6.77 18.90
N GLY A 117 -3.90 -7.85 18.22
CA GLY A 117 -4.61 -8.32 17.02
C GLY A 117 -6.07 -8.70 17.28
N LEU A 118 -6.36 -9.39 18.39
CA LEU A 118 -7.75 -9.69 18.80
C LEU A 118 -8.53 -8.42 19.14
N GLN A 119 -7.90 -7.46 19.81
CA GLN A 119 -8.51 -6.17 20.10
C GLN A 119 -8.87 -5.43 18.81
N ARG A 120 -7.92 -5.26 17.89
CA ARG A 120 -8.14 -4.57 16.60
C ARG A 120 -9.16 -5.26 15.71
N TRP A 121 -9.18 -6.60 15.70
CA TRP A 121 -10.24 -7.37 15.06
C TRP A 121 -11.63 -6.99 15.61
N GLN A 122 -11.77 -6.91 16.93
CA GLN A 122 -13.02 -6.52 17.57
C GLN A 122 -13.38 -5.04 17.30
N GLU A 123 -12.39 -4.14 17.32
CA GLU A 123 -12.56 -2.72 17.00
C GLU A 123 -13.07 -2.52 15.57
N SER A 124 -12.47 -3.19 14.58
CA SER A 124 -12.94 -3.16 13.19
C SER A 124 -14.37 -3.69 13.03
N ARG A 125 -14.71 -4.81 13.69
CA ARG A 125 -16.10 -5.31 13.68
C ARG A 125 -17.08 -4.29 14.28
N GLN A 126 -16.71 -3.61 15.36
CA GLN A 126 -17.52 -2.55 15.94
C GLN A 126 -17.63 -1.34 15.00
N GLY A 127 -16.54 -0.94 14.36
CA GLY A 127 -16.53 0.11 13.34
C GLY A 127 -17.50 -0.20 12.20
N LEU A 128 -17.39 -1.38 11.60
CA LEU A 128 -18.29 -1.86 10.55
C LEU A 128 -19.76 -1.92 10.98
N THR A 129 -20.03 -2.28 12.23
CA THR A 129 -21.40 -2.27 12.78
C THR A 129 -21.97 -0.86 12.82
N ARG A 130 -21.16 0.16 13.14
CA ARG A 130 -21.57 1.57 13.15
C ARG A 130 -21.81 2.13 11.75
N LEU A 131 -21.24 1.50 10.72
CA LEU A 131 -21.55 1.76 9.30
C LEU A 131 -22.83 1.03 8.83
N GLY A 132 -23.50 0.29 9.71
CA GLY A 132 -24.73 -0.46 9.41
C GLY A 132 -24.50 -1.88 8.88
N LEU A 133 -23.25 -2.32 8.74
CA LEU A 133 -22.96 -3.67 8.28
C LEU A 133 -23.15 -4.72 9.38
N LYS A 134 -23.24 -5.98 8.96
CA LYS A 134 -23.26 -7.17 9.83
C LYS A 134 -21.93 -7.92 9.68
N PRO A 135 -20.92 -7.69 10.54
CA PRO A 135 -19.58 -8.22 10.33
C PRO A 135 -19.52 -9.75 10.17
N ASP A 136 -20.36 -10.51 10.87
CA ASP A 136 -20.40 -11.97 10.75
C ASP A 136 -20.82 -12.49 9.36
N GLN A 137 -21.48 -11.65 8.57
CA GLN A 137 -21.96 -12.00 7.23
C GLN A 137 -21.16 -11.27 6.13
N GLN A 138 -20.61 -10.11 6.46
CA GLN A 138 -20.09 -9.16 5.48
C GLN A 138 -18.60 -8.86 5.65
N ALA A 139 -17.94 -9.33 6.71
CA ALA A 139 -16.52 -9.13 6.93
C ALA A 139 -15.77 -10.46 7.02
N VAL A 140 -14.59 -10.53 6.41
CA VAL A 140 -13.68 -11.68 6.49
C VAL A 140 -12.30 -11.18 6.86
N TYR A 141 -11.69 -11.79 7.87
CA TYR A 141 -10.33 -11.48 8.30
C TYR A 141 -9.42 -12.63 7.91
N LEU A 142 -8.38 -12.39 7.12
CA LEU A 142 -7.50 -13.46 6.63
C LEU A 142 -6.40 -13.80 7.65
N GLY A 143 -5.93 -12.83 8.43
CA GLY A 143 -4.97 -13.02 9.51
C GLY A 143 -3.53 -13.25 9.07
N PHE A 144 -3.16 -12.81 7.86
CA PHE A 144 -1.78 -12.78 7.37
C PHE A 144 -0.91 -11.80 8.18
N PRO A 145 0.44 -11.88 8.10
CA PRO A 145 1.30 -11.21 9.07
C PRO A 145 1.35 -9.70 8.84
N ASP A 146 0.93 -8.91 9.83
CA ASP A 146 1.13 -7.46 9.89
C ASP A 146 2.64 -7.11 9.87
N GLY A 147 3.00 -6.11 9.08
CA GLY A 147 4.36 -5.72 8.72
C GLY A 147 5.09 -6.75 7.84
N GLY A 148 4.37 -7.75 7.34
CA GLY A 148 4.93 -8.95 6.73
C GLY A 148 4.54 -9.19 5.27
N LEU A 149 3.51 -8.52 4.75
CA LEU A 149 2.89 -8.87 3.46
C LEU A 149 3.81 -8.60 2.28
N ARG A 150 4.55 -7.50 2.30
CA ARG A 150 5.62 -7.21 1.33
C ARG A 150 6.60 -8.37 1.17
N PHE A 151 6.96 -9.05 2.25
CA PHE A 151 7.93 -10.13 2.19
C PHE A 151 7.33 -11.43 1.65
N LEU A 152 6.01 -11.61 1.73
CA LEU A 152 5.30 -12.68 1.04
C LEU A 152 5.41 -12.52 -0.48
N TRP A 153 5.36 -11.27 -0.95
CA TRP A 153 5.57 -10.91 -2.35
C TRP A 153 7.02 -11.12 -2.81
N GLU A 154 7.99 -10.57 -2.08
CA GLU A 154 9.37 -10.48 -2.56
C GLU A 154 10.21 -11.75 -2.31
N GLN A 155 9.93 -12.47 -1.22
CA GLN A 155 10.88 -13.47 -0.67
C GLN A 155 10.23 -14.79 -0.28
N SER A 156 8.93 -14.78 0.02
CA SER A 156 8.23 -15.85 0.73
C SER A 156 7.01 -16.33 -0.05
N TRP A 157 7.15 -16.48 -1.38
CA TRP A 157 6.05 -16.87 -2.25
C TRP A 157 5.48 -18.25 -1.89
N GLN A 158 6.36 -19.24 -1.72
CA GLN A 158 6.00 -20.62 -1.34
C GLN A 158 6.65 -21.09 -0.03
N LYS A 159 7.53 -20.28 0.55
CA LYS A 159 8.19 -20.59 1.82
C LYS A 159 7.52 -19.79 2.95
N PRO A 160 7.07 -20.42 4.05
CA PRO A 160 6.48 -19.70 5.16
C PRO A 160 7.41 -18.64 5.75
N ARG A 161 6.84 -17.47 6.07
CA ARG A 161 7.53 -16.36 6.71
C ARG A 161 7.19 -16.28 8.19
N LEU A 162 8.22 -16.23 9.04
CA LEU A 162 8.04 -15.87 10.45
C LEU A 162 7.66 -14.38 10.59
N SER A 163 6.54 -14.10 11.26
CA SER A 163 6.08 -12.74 11.55
C SER A 163 6.94 -12.05 12.63
N GLY A 164 6.94 -10.72 12.63
CA GLY A 164 7.61 -9.92 13.65
C GLY A 164 6.89 -9.98 15.00
N GLY A 165 5.69 -9.39 15.07
CA GLY A 165 4.89 -9.24 16.30
C GLY A 165 4.59 -10.57 17.02
N VAL A 166 3.65 -11.36 16.50
CA VAL A 166 3.22 -12.63 17.14
C VAL A 166 4.26 -13.75 17.03
N ARG A 167 5.30 -13.60 16.20
CA ARG A 167 6.41 -14.56 16.04
C ARG A 167 5.95 -15.97 15.63
N THR A 168 5.08 -16.03 14.61
CA THR A 168 4.56 -17.28 14.03
C THR A 168 4.65 -17.24 12.50
N ASP A 169 4.67 -18.38 11.84
CA ASP A 169 4.72 -18.52 10.38
C ASP A 169 3.40 -18.97 9.73
N LYS A 170 2.32 -18.91 10.52
CA LYS A 170 0.96 -19.27 10.15
C LYS A 170 -0.06 -18.49 10.96
N VAL A 171 -1.28 -18.39 10.43
CA VAL A 171 -2.42 -17.67 11.03
C VAL A 171 -2.73 -18.23 12.42
N PRO A 172 -2.47 -17.49 13.53
CA PRO A 172 -2.67 -18.00 14.89
C PRO A 172 -4.09 -17.75 15.43
N TYR A 173 -4.96 -17.12 14.64
CA TYR A 173 -6.26 -16.62 15.09
C TYR A 173 -7.40 -17.58 14.75
N PRO A 174 -8.12 -18.13 15.74
CA PRO A 174 -9.31 -18.95 15.47
C PRO A 174 -10.43 -18.21 14.74
N GLN A 175 -10.50 -16.88 14.89
CA GLN A 175 -11.49 -16.01 14.25
C GLN A 175 -11.18 -15.69 12.78
N ALA A 176 -9.95 -16.00 12.32
CA ALA A 176 -9.58 -15.79 10.93
C ALA A 176 -10.31 -16.78 10.02
N ARG A 177 -10.35 -16.47 8.72
CA ARG A 177 -11.01 -17.29 7.71
C ARG A 177 -10.46 -18.71 7.61
N GLN A 178 -9.14 -18.86 7.73
CA GLN A 178 -8.45 -20.14 7.67
C GLN A 178 -7.36 -20.19 8.75
N PRO A 179 -7.72 -20.51 10.01
CA PRO A 179 -6.75 -20.65 11.09
C PRO A 179 -5.70 -21.72 10.74
N GLY A 180 -4.42 -21.46 11.05
CA GLY A 180 -3.31 -22.37 10.79
C GLY A 180 -2.74 -22.32 9.37
N LEU A 181 -3.31 -21.53 8.45
CA LEU A 181 -2.77 -21.36 7.10
C LEU A 181 -1.38 -20.69 7.15
N SER A 182 -0.41 -21.24 6.41
CA SER A 182 0.96 -20.72 6.40
C SER A 182 1.08 -19.36 5.72
N TYR A 183 1.96 -18.51 6.25
CA TYR A 183 2.28 -17.19 5.72
C TYR A 183 3.17 -17.28 4.49
N THR A 184 2.54 -17.52 3.34
CA THR A 184 3.17 -17.57 2.01
C THR A 184 2.40 -16.67 1.04
N GLY A 185 3.08 -16.12 0.04
CA GLY A 185 2.42 -15.33 -1.02
C GLY A 185 1.35 -16.12 -1.77
N GLU A 186 1.62 -17.38 -2.09
CA GLU A 186 0.68 -18.27 -2.79
C GLU A 186 -0.64 -18.44 -2.01
N ASN A 187 -0.58 -18.75 -0.71
CA ASN A 187 -1.77 -18.82 0.15
C ASN A 187 -2.53 -17.49 0.25
N LEU A 188 -1.85 -16.34 0.28
CA LEU A 188 -2.51 -15.03 0.30
C LEU A 188 -3.26 -14.78 -1.01
N LEU A 189 -2.62 -15.02 -2.15
CA LEU A 189 -3.24 -14.91 -3.47
C LEU A 189 -4.48 -15.81 -3.56
N GLN A 190 -4.36 -17.08 -3.19
CA GLN A 190 -5.46 -18.04 -3.25
C GLN A 190 -6.61 -17.63 -2.30
N SER A 191 -6.30 -17.09 -1.12
CA SER A 191 -7.31 -16.60 -0.18
C SER A 191 -8.09 -15.42 -0.75
N LEU A 192 -7.42 -14.44 -1.35
CA LEU A 192 -8.08 -13.33 -2.04
C LEU A 192 -8.93 -13.82 -3.20
N GLN A 193 -8.38 -14.69 -4.05
CA GLN A 193 -9.10 -15.25 -5.19
C GLN A 193 -10.37 -16.00 -4.77
N ALA A 194 -10.29 -16.80 -3.71
CA ALA A 194 -11.45 -17.52 -3.18
C ALA A 194 -12.55 -16.57 -2.72
N GLU A 195 -12.21 -15.52 -1.97
CA GLU A 195 -13.20 -14.57 -1.45
C GLU A 195 -13.79 -13.66 -2.53
N ILE A 196 -12.98 -13.22 -3.50
CA ILE A 196 -13.43 -12.45 -4.68
C ILE A 196 -14.36 -13.30 -5.53
N ARG A 197 -13.94 -14.53 -5.89
CA ARG A 197 -14.76 -15.45 -6.70
C ARG A 197 -16.07 -15.82 -6.00
N ALA A 198 -16.05 -16.01 -4.68
CA ALA A 198 -17.27 -16.32 -3.92
C ALA A 198 -18.25 -15.14 -3.89
N PHE A 199 -17.74 -13.91 -3.82
CA PHE A 199 -18.59 -12.73 -3.72
C PHE A 199 -19.08 -12.20 -5.08
N GLN A 200 -18.34 -12.43 -6.17
CA GLN A 200 -18.64 -11.90 -7.51
C GLN A 200 -18.92 -10.38 -7.47
N PRO A 201 -17.92 -9.55 -7.08
CA PRO A 201 -18.09 -8.11 -7.05
C PRO A 201 -18.24 -7.54 -8.47
N THR A 202 -18.89 -6.39 -8.58
CA THR A 202 -18.84 -5.54 -9.78
C THR A 202 -17.80 -4.43 -9.62
N ASP A 203 -17.51 -4.04 -8.38
CA ASP A 203 -16.62 -2.94 -8.01
C ASP A 203 -15.77 -3.39 -6.82
N ILE A 204 -14.46 -3.15 -6.90
CA ILE A 204 -13.51 -3.49 -5.83
C ILE A 204 -12.73 -2.24 -5.43
N PHE A 205 -12.68 -1.99 -4.12
CA PHE A 205 -11.96 -0.91 -3.47
C PHE A 205 -10.78 -1.48 -2.68
N TYR A 206 -9.55 -1.08 -3.00
CA TYR A 206 -8.34 -1.65 -2.41
C TYR A 206 -7.18 -0.64 -2.44
N PRO A 207 -6.10 -0.82 -1.67
CA PRO A 207 -4.99 0.12 -1.69
C PRO A 207 -4.34 0.17 -3.06
N THR A 208 -3.93 1.37 -3.49
CA THR A 208 -3.12 1.52 -4.69
C THR A 208 -1.74 0.87 -4.47
N PRO A 209 -1.19 0.17 -5.48
CA PRO A 209 0.21 -0.27 -5.49
C PRO A 209 1.24 0.87 -5.32
N ALA A 210 0.82 2.14 -5.45
CA ALA A 210 1.64 3.31 -5.19
C ALA A 210 1.70 3.73 -3.71
N ASP A 211 0.92 3.12 -2.82
CA ASP A 211 0.96 3.43 -1.38
C ASP A 211 2.37 3.16 -0.81
N GLU A 212 2.82 3.99 0.14
CA GLU A 212 4.17 3.89 0.70
C GLU A 212 4.28 2.80 1.78
N HIS A 213 3.17 2.40 2.39
CA HIS A 213 3.20 1.38 3.43
C HIS A 213 3.46 -0.01 2.82
N PRO A 214 4.49 -0.75 3.30
CA PRO A 214 4.86 -2.08 2.81
C PRO A 214 3.70 -3.04 2.58
N ASP A 215 2.78 -3.11 3.53
CA ASP A 215 1.64 -4.02 3.43
C ASP A 215 0.53 -3.50 2.51
N HIS A 216 0.40 -2.17 2.34
CA HIS A 216 -0.66 -1.60 1.51
C HIS A 216 -0.39 -1.85 0.04
N TRP A 217 0.77 -1.42 -0.45
CA TRP A 217 1.09 -1.67 -1.85
C TRP A 217 1.16 -3.17 -2.13
N ALA A 218 1.62 -4.01 -1.17
CA ALA A 218 1.63 -5.45 -1.37
C ALA A 218 0.22 -6.01 -1.56
N VAL A 219 -0.74 -5.65 -0.69
CA VAL A 219 -2.16 -6.04 -0.86
C VAL A 219 -2.72 -5.53 -2.19
N GLY A 220 -2.38 -4.31 -2.59
CA GLY A 220 -2.74 -3.76 -3.88
C GLY A 220 -2.24 -4.64 -5.03
N THR A 221 -0.95 -5.00 -5.01
CA THR A 221 -0.34 -5.83 -6.04
C THR A 221 -0.87 -7.27 -6.04
N PHE A 222 -1.11 -7.87 -4.87
CA PHE A 222 -1.77 -9.17 -4.74
C PHE A 222 -3.20 -9.15 -5.31
N THR A 223 -3.92 -8.05 -5.09
CA THR A 223 -5.27 -7.87 -5.66
C THR A 223 -5.20 -7.78 -7.18
N GLU A 224 -4.27 -7.00 -7.74
CA GLU A 224 -4.09 -6.89 -9.20
C GLU A 224 -3.84 -8.25 -9.86
N ILE A 225 -2.94 -9.08 -9.32
CA ILE A 225 -2.69 -10.42 -9.88
C ILE A 225 -3.88 -11.36 -9.66
N ALA A 226 -4.61 -11.24 -8.55
CA ALA A 226 -5.83 -12.01 -8.34
C ALA A 226 -6.88 -11.69 -9.41
N LEU A 227 -7.07 -10.42 -9.75
CA LEU A 227 -8.01 -9.98 -10.78
C LEU A 227 -7.57 -10.40 -12.18
N GLN A 228 -6.27 -10.28 -12.48
CA GLN A 228 -5.68 -10.75 -13.74
C GLN A 228 -5.94 -12.25 -13.97
N GLU A 229 -5.77 -13.08 -12.94
CA GLU A 229 -5.95 -14.53 -13.04
C GLU A 229 -7.43 -14.96 -13.03
N LEU A 230 -8.30 -14.19 -12.36
CA LEU A 230 -9.74 -14.50 -12.28
C LEU A 230 -10.56 -14.07 -13.50
N GLN A 231 -10.05 -13.13 -14.31
CA GLN A 231 -10.75 -12.56 -15.47
C GLN A 231 -12.15 -12.00 -15.15
N LEU A 232 -12.33 -11.41 -13.97
CA LEU A 232 -13.62 -10.83 -13.62
C LEU A 232 -13.74 -9.42 -14.21
N PRO A 233 -14.85 -9.07 -14.86
CA PRO A 233 -15.11 -7.72 -15.35
C PRO A 233 -15.50 -6.81 -14.17
N VAL A 234 -14.50 -6.42 -13.39
CA VAL A 234 -14.67 -5.56 -12.22
C VAL A 234 -14.17 -4.15 -12.48
N ARG A 235 -14.87 -3.16 -11.93
CA ARG A 235 -14.35 -1.80 -11.84
C ARG A 235 -13.38 -1.73 -10.65
N ARG A 236 -12.19 -1.21 -10.93
CA ARG A 236 -11.07 -1.13 -9.99
C ARG A 236 -10.97 0.29 -9.45
N HIS A 237 -11.20 0.45 -8.15
CA HIS A 237 -11.13 1.72 -7.45
C HIS A 237 -10.02 1.62 -6.39
N THR A 238 -8.92 2.33 -6.57
CA THR A 238 -7.80 2.23 -5.63
C THR A 238 -7.80 3.40 -4.65
N TYR A 239 -7.47 3.17 -3.39
CA TYR A 239 -7.39 4.22 -2.37
C TYR A 239 -5.98 4.34 -1.79
N LEU A 240 -5.71 5.45 -1.10
CA LEU A 240 -4.48 5.70 -0.36
C LEU A 240 -4.75 5.83 1.12
N VAL A 241 -3.83 5.31 1.93
CA VAL A 241 -3.76 5.62 3.36
C VAL A 241 -2.42 6.23 3.69
N HIS A 242 -1.32 5.66 3.20
CA HIS A 242 0.02 6.16 3.51
C HIS A 242 0.72 6.73 2.28
N HIS A 243 0.91 8.04 2.29
CA HIS A 243 1.72 8.75 1.30
C HIS A 243 2.19 10.09 1.88
N VAL A 244 3.31 10.64 1.41
CA VAL A 244 3.76 12.00 1.73
C VAL A 244 2.62 12.98 1.48
N ALA A 245 2.39 13.89 2.43
CA ALA A 245 1.35 14.91 2.33
C ALA A 245 -0.09 14.37 2.26
N TRP A 246 -0.32 13.11 2.66
CA TRP A 246 -1.64 12.48 2.70
C TRP A 246 -1.94 11.88 4.09
N PRO A 247 -3.18 12.03 4.61
CA PRO A 247 -4.16 13.00 4.16
C PRO A 247 -3.67 14.43 4.42
N ALA A 248 -4.04 15.38 3.55
CA ALA A 248 -3.71 16.78 3.78
C ALA A 248 -4.41 17.28 5.06
N LEU A 249 -3.66 17.84 6.00
CA LEU A 249 -4.06 18.16 7.38
C LEU A 249 -4.41 16.93 8.24
N TRP A 250 -3.62 16.68 9.27
CA TRP A 250 -3.89 15.65 10.28
C TRP A 250 -4.86 16.15 11.35
N ALA A 251 -6.08 16.46 10.90
CA ALA A 251 -7.21 16.87 11.73
C ALA A 251 -8.53 16.56 11.00
N ALA A 252 -9.63 16.44 11.76
CA ALA A 252 -10.96 16.27 11.20
C ALA A 252 -11.44 17.57 10.54
N GLU A 253 -11.83 17.50 9.27
CA GLU A 253 -12.30 18.64 8.47
C GLU A 253 -13.54 18.18 7.66
N PRO A 254 -14.68 17.91 8.31
CA PRO A 254 -15.84 17.26 7.69
C PRO A 254 -16.56 18.11 6.63
N ASN A 255 -16.20 19.38 6.49
CA ASN A 255 -16.70 20.30 5.48
C ASN A 255 -15.72 20.50 4.32
N ARG A 256 -14.52 19.93 4.40
CA ARG A 256 -13.48 20.05 3.38
C ARG A 256 -13.39 18.78 2.56
N GLU A 257 -13.35 18.93 1.25
CA GLU A 257 -13.17 17.82 0.32
C GLU A 257 -11.79 17.17 0.49
N ALA A 258 -11.70 15.86 0.23
CA ALA A 258 -10.41 15.19 0.16
C ALA A 258 -9.69 15.56 -1.15
N GLU A 259 -8.39 15.86 -1.06
CA GLU A 259 -7.54 16.26 -2.19
C GLU A 259 -6.29 15.37 -2.24
N PRO A 260 -5.95 14.79 -3.40
CA PRO A 260 -4.85 13.84 -3.52
C PRO A 260 -3.52 14.50 -3.19
N PRO A 261 -2.52 13.70 -2.81
CA PRO A 261 -1.18 14.24 -2.60
C PRO A 261 -0.65 14.87 -3.90
N PRO A 262 0.10 15.99 -3.82
CA PRO A 262 0.55 16.78 -4.99
C PRO A 262 1.34 16.00 -6.05
N ARG A 263 1.85 14.82 -5.70
CA ARG A 263 2.66 13.94 -6.56
C ARG A 263 1.84 12.98 -7.40
N LEU A 264 0.61 12.72 -6.97
CA LEU A 264 -0.36 11.92 -7.70
C LEU A 264 -1.35 12.84 -8.42
N VAL A 265 -0.87 14.01 -8.85
CA VAL A 265 -1.60 14.99 -9.64
C VAL A 265 -0.93 15.07 -11.01
N GLY A 266 -1.65 14.63 -12.04
CA GLY A 266 -1.17 14.56 -13.41
C GLY A 266 -2.21 13.90 -14.32
N PRO A 267 -2.10 14.07 -15.66
CA PRO A 267 -3.03 13.46 -16.62
C PRO A 267 -3.07 11.93 -16.56
N GLU A 268 -2.04 11.29 -16.02
CA GLU A 268 -1.96 9.84 -15.79
C GLU A 268 -2.85 9.34 -14.63
N PHE A 269 -3.32 10.24 -13.75
CA PHE A 269 -4.06 9.89 -12.54
C PHE A 269 -5.54 10.29 -12.69
N ASN A 270 -6.41 9.32 -12.89
CA ASN A 270 -7.85 9.55 -12.97
C ASN A 270 -8.49 9.43 -11.57
N TRP A 271 -8.61 10.55 -10.87
CA TRP A 271 -9.26 10.60 -9.57
C TRP A 271 -10.78 10.60 -9.69
N GLU A 272 -11.41 9.74 -8.91
CA GLU A 272 -12.83 9.68 -8.66
C GLU A 272 -13.14 10.29 -7.30
N ARG A 273 -14.30 10.95 -7.18
CA ARG A 273 -14.74 11.58 -5.93
C ARG A 273 -16.14 11.15 -5.54
N LEU A 274 -16.27 10.61 -4.34
CA LEU A 274 -17.55 10.33 -3.69
C LEU A 274 -17.83 11.41 -2.65
N LYS A 275 -18.85 12.24 -2.89
CA LYS A 275 -19.34 13.21 -1.90
C LYS A 275 -20.15 12.50 -0.82
N LEU A 276 -19.82 12.75 0.44
CA LEU A 276 -20.49 12.13 1.58
C LEU A 276 -21.67 12.99 2.05
N ASN A 277 -22.83 12.37 2.26
CA ASN A 277 -23.93 13.00 2.98
C ASN A 277 -23.65 13.08 4.49
N ASN A 278 -24.48 13.80 5.24
CA ASN A 278 -24.23 14.03 6.67
C ASN A 278 -24.29 12.73 7.48
N GLU A 279 -25.22 11.84 7.13
CA GLU A 279 -25.41 10.54 7.77
C GLU A 279 -24.15 9.67 7.60
N ALA A 280 -23.57 9.62 6.40
CA ALA A 280 -22.35 8.88 6.11
C ALA A 280 -21.13 9.47 6.83
N LYS A 281 -21.02 10.81 6.90
CA LYS A 281 -19.94 11.47 7.66
C LYS A 281 -20.03 11.14 9.15
N THR A 282 -21.23 11.19 9.73
CA THR A 282 -21.46 10.83 11.14
C THR A 282 -21.18 9.36 11.39
N ALA A 283 -21.66 8.46 10.52
CA ALA A 283 -21.40 7.02 10.62
C ALA A 283 -19.89 6.72 10.54
N LYS A 284 -19.17 7.37 9.61
CA LYS A 284 -17.71 7.24 9.47
C LYS A 284 -16.96 7.70 10.71
N ASP A 285 -17.32 8.86 11.27
CA ASP A 285 -16.72 9.36 12.52
C ASP A 285 -16.95 8.39 13.69
N GLN A 286 -18.19 7.92 13.85
CA GLN A 286 -18.53 6.93 14.88
C GLN A 286 -17.79 5.61 14.68
N ALA A 287 -17.65 5.14 13.43
CA ALA A 287 -16.92 3.94 13.09
C ALA A 287 -15.44 4.09 13.43
N LEU A 288 -14.82 5.22 13.06
CA LEU A 288 -13.42 5.50 13.38
C LEU A 288 -13.20 5.53 14.90
N ALA A 289 -14.15 6.11 15.65
CA ALA A 289 -14.10 6.15 17.11
C ALA A 289 -14.06 4.76 17.77
N ALA A 290 -14.43 3.67 17.07
CA ALA A 290 -14.31 2.32 17.59
C ALA A 290 -12.87 1.79 17.63
N HIS A 291 -11.94 2.38 16.86
CA HIS A 291 -10.54 1.97 16.77
C HIS A 291 -9.68 2.60 17.87
N HIS A 292 -10.07 2.36 19.12
CA HIS A 292 -9.47 2.98 20.31
C HIS A 292 -7.96 2.73 20.41
N SER A 293 -7.49 1.51 20.11
CA SER A 293 -6.07 1.17 20.17
C SER A 293 -5.20 2.04 19.25
N GLN A 294 -5.72 2.43 18.10
CA GLN A 294 -4.99 3.22 17.10
C GLN A 294 -5.16 4.72 17.37
N LEU A 295 -6.37 5.17 17.72
CA LEU A 295 -6.62 6.56 18.12
C LEU A 295 -5.72 6.97 19.30
N ALA A 296 -5.51 6.09 20.28
CA ALA A 296 -4.69 6.37 21.45
C ALA A 296 -3.23 6.77 21.12
N VAL A 297 -2.71 6.40 19.94
CA VAL A 297 -1.31 6.63 19.56
C VAL A 297 -1.14 7.46 18.29
N MET A 298 -2.18 7.63 17.47
CA MET A 298 -2.09 8.36 16.20
C MET A 298 -3.38 9.11 15.79
N GLU A 299 -4.22 9.49 16.76
CA GLU A 299 -5.51 10.16 16.52
C GLU A 299 -5.49 11.31 15.49
N PRO A 300 -4.55 12.29 15.53
CA PRO A 300 -4.56 13.39 14.55
C PRO A 300 -4.48 12.90 13.10
N TYR A 301 -3.61 11.92 12.84
CA TYR A 301 -3.45 11.33 11.50
C TYR A 301 -4.73 10.63 11.05
N LEU A 302 -5.30 9.78 11.91
CA LEU A 302 -6.54 9.04 11.60
C LEU A 302 -7.73 9.97 11.37
N LYS A 303 -7.87 11.01 12.19
CA LYS A 303 -8.90 12.05 12.01
C LYS A 303 -8.73 12.85 10.72
N GLY A 304 -7.53 12.85 10.12
CA GLY A 304 -7.27 13.41 8.79
C GLY A 304 -8.12 12.79 7.67
N PHE A 305 -8.71 11.61 7.88
CA PHE A 305 -9.59 10.96 6.91
C PHE A 305 -11.06 11.34 7.05
N LEU A 306 -11.42 12.13 8.07
CA LEU A 306 -12.76 12.69 8.24
C LEU A 306 -12.89 13.94 7.37
N ARG A 307 -13.43 13.74 6.17
CA ARG A 307 -13.57 14.74 5.10
C ARG A 307 -15.01 14.77 4.55
N ALA A 308 -15.31 15.77 3.73
CA ALA A 308 -16.58 15.90 3.01
C ALA A 308 -16.72 14.90 1.84
N SER A 309 -15.61 14.34 1.37
CA SER A 309 -15.56 13.31 0.34
C SER A 309 -14.52 12.23 0.64
N GLU A 310 -14.70 11.10 -0.03
CA GLU A 310 -13.66 10.09 -0.25
C GLU A 310 -13.22 10.16 -1.71
N ILE A 311 -11.94 9.93 -1.96
CA ILE A 311 -11.37 9.93 -3.32
C ILE A 311 -10.70 8.59 -3.61
N PHE A 312 -10.81 8.17 -4.86
CA PHE A 312 -10.27 6.91 -5.36
C PHE A 312 -9.55 7.16 -6.68
N LEU A 313 -8.52 6.38 -6.99
CA LEU A 313 -7.88 6.38 -8.28
C LEU A 313 -8.47 5.23 -9.11
N SER A 314 -9.12 5.57 -10.22
CA SER A 314 -9.61 4.59 -11.18
C SER A 314 -8.42 3.93 -11.86
N TRP A 315 -8.28 2.61 -11.70
CA TRP A 315 -7.10 1.90 -12.20
C TRP A 315 -7.31 1.37 -13.62
N SER A 316 -6.42 1.74 -14.53
CA SER A 316 -6.39 1.25 -15.91
C SER A 316 -5.02 0.67 -16.26
N ASP A 317 -5.00 -0.25 -17.23
CA ASP A 317 -3.76 -0.87 -17.68
C ASP A 317 -3.05 0.06 -18.67
N TYR A 318 -1.73 0.12 -18.61
CA TYR A 318 -0.95 0.99 -19.48
C TYR A 318 -0.55 0.28 -20.79
N ASN A 319 -0.53 1.05 -21.87
CA ASN A 319 -0.01 0.63 -23.17
C ASN A 319 1.43 1.13 -23.36
N LEU A 320 2.12 0.63 -24.39
CA LEU A 320 3.47 1.08 -24.76
C LEU A 320 3.42 2.34 -25.65
N PRO A 321 4.49 3.18 -25.64
CA PRO A 321 5.59 3.15 -24.68
C PRO A 321 5.10 3.56 -23.28
N PHE A 322 5.62 2.90 -22.25
CA PHE A 322 5.24 3.16 -20.87
C PHE A 322 6.27 4.06 -20.20
N THR A 323 5.82 5.09 -19.49
CA THR A 323 6.65 5.88 -18.57
C THR A 323 5.77 6.30 -17.40
N MET A 324 6.19 5.96 -16.19
CA MET A 324 5.54 6.40 -14.97
C MET A 324 6.52 7.25 -14.16
N PRO A 325 6.27 8.55 -14.02
CA PRO A 325 7.02 9.38 -13.08
C PRO A 325 6.88 8.87 -11.65
N ASP A 326 7.94 9.12 -10.89
CA ASP A 326 8.03 8.93 -9.45
C ASP A 326 8.54 10.25 -8.84
N GLY A 327 7.95 10.67 -7.73
CA GLY A 327 8.11 12.04 -7.24
C GLY A 327 9.35 12.21 -6.34
N GLU A 328 10.09 13.31 -6.50
CA GLU A 328 11.29 13.64 -5.70
C GLU A 328 11.06 13.57 -4.17
N LEU A 329 11.82 12.76 -3.42
CA LEU A 329 11.75 12.62 -1.95
C LEU A 329 10.40 12.07 -1.43
N ASP A 330 9.88 10.99 -2.01
CA ASP A 330 8.58 10.38 -1.67
C ASP A 330 8.63 9.55 -0.39
N HIS A 331 9.80 9.39 0.21
CA HIS A 331 9.93 8.74 1.49
C HIS A 331 10.24 9.75 2.59
N VAL A 332 9.19 10.28 3.26
CA VAL A 332 9.34 11.26 4.37
C VAL A 332 10.24 10.76 5.50
N ARG A 333 10.34 9.43 5.65
CA ARG A 333 11.13 8.79 6.71
C ARG A 333 12.61 8.71 6.41
N VAL A 334 13.06 9.02 5.19
CA VAL A 334 14.45 8.88 4.76
C VAL A 334 14.87 10.10 3.95
N ARG A 335 15.97 10.75 4.34
CA ARG A 335 16.64 11.69 3.44
C ARG A 335 17.28 10.87 2.33
N LEU A 336 16.62 10.76 1.19
CA LEU A 336 17.13 10.00 0.05
C LEU A 336 18.37 10.70 -0.51
N LYS A 337 19.34 9.89 -0.93
CA LYS A 337 20.41 10.39 -1.80
C LYS A 337 19.80 10.60 -3.19
N PRO A 338 20.12 11.68 -3.91
CA PRO A 338 19.59 11.88 -5.26
C PRO A 338 19.85 10.72 -6.23
N GLY A 339 20.98 10.00 -6.09
CA GLY A 339 21.30 8.80 -6.86
C GLY A 339 20.55 7.53 -6.43
N GLU A 340 19.69 7.61 -5.42
CA GLU A 340 18.80 6.54 -4.94
C GLU A 340 17.32 6.92 -5.07
N ASP A 341 17.03 8.18 -5.41
CA ASP A 341 15.68 8.76 -5.56
C ASP A 341 15.20 8.60 -7.01
N ILE A 342 14.17 7.79 -7.20
CA ILE A 342 13.60 7.42 -8.49
C ILE A 342 12.79 8.59 -9.02
N LYS A 343 13.06 8.95 -10.26
CA LYS A 343 12.33 9.99 -10.99
C LYS A 343 11.27 9.41 -11.91
N ALA A 344 11.57 8.27 -12.54
CA ALA A 344 10.63 7.59 -13.42
C ALA A 344 11.10 6.18 -13.73
N LEU A 345 10.15 5.32 -14.09
CA LEU A 345 10.40 4.03 -14.72
C LEU A 345 9.73 3.97 -16.08
N ALA A 346 10.51 3.62 -17.10
CA ALA A 346 10.04 3.46 -18.46
C ALA A 346 10.39 2.08 -19.02
N ILE A 347 9.51 1.54 -19.86
CA ILE A 347 9.77 0.33 -20.66
C ILE A 347 9.24 0.53 -22.08
N GLN A 348 10.03 0.12 -23.08
CA GLN A 348 9.65 0.22 -24.49
C GLN A 348 10.29 -0.89 -25.34
N PRO A 349 9.64 -1.32 -26.43
CA PRO A 349 10.22 -2.27 -27.37
C PRO A 349 11.30 -1.59 -28.23
N THR A 350 12.22 -2.41 -28.74
CA THR A 350 13.23 -2.06 -29.74
C THR A 350 13.05 -2.94 -30.98
N ALA A 351 13.96 -2.90 -31.95
CA ALA A 351 13.85 -3.70 -33.17
C ALA A 351 13.84 -5.22 -32.92
N SER A 352 14.56 -5.71 -31.91
CA SER A 352 14.66 -7.15 -31.58
C SER A 352 14.39 -7.47 -30.11
N ASP A 353 14.49 -6.48 -29.22
CA ASP A 353 14.53 -6.64 -27.76
C ASP A 353 13.75 -5.51 -27.08
N TRP A 354 13.99 -5.29 -25.79
CA TRP A 354 13.31 -4.29 -24.99
C TRP A 354 14.30 -3.41 -24.24
N THR A 355 13.90 -2.19 -23.92
CA THR A 355 14.68 -1.31 -23.05
C THR A 355 13.84 -0.91 -21.85
N ALA A 356 14.40 -1.08 -20.65
CA ALA A 356 13.84 -0.53 -19.42
C ALA A 356 14.81 0.50 -18.84
N ASN A 357 14.28 1.70 -18.57
CA ASN A 357 15.04 2.82 -18.04
C ASN A 357 14.52 3.20 -16.65
N LEU A 358 15.40 3.11 -15.66
CA LEU A 358 15.16 3.66 -14.32
C LEU A 358 15.85 5.02 -14.23
N GLN A 359 15.06 6.09 -14.31
CA GLN A 359 15.54 7.46 -14.21
C GLN A 359 15.64 7.85 -12.74
N LEU A 360 16.68 8.58 -12.37
CA LEU A 360 16.96 9.02 -11.01
C LEU A 360 17.13 10.55 -10.97
N TYR A 361 16.91 11.17 -9.81
CA TYR A 361 17.14 12.60 -9.64
C TYR A 361 18.62 12.99 -9.65
N GLY A 362 19.51 12.05 -9.33
CA GLY A 362 20.96 12.23 -9.36
C GLY A 362 21.71 11.04 -9.95
N THR A 363 23.04 11.08 -9.85
CA THR A 363 23.91 10.05 -10.43
C THR A 363 23.93 8.79 -9.57
N PRO A 364 23.68 7.60 -10.14
CA PRO A 364 23.64 6.36 -9.38
C PRO A 364 25.02 5.99 -8.79
N GLU A 365 25.03 5.46 -7.56
CA GLU A 365 26.22 5.07 -6.81
C GLU A 365 26.45 3.55 -6.86
N ARG A 366 27.70 3.12 -7.01
CA ARG A 366 28.06 1.69 -7.04
C ARG A 366 27.82 0.95 -5.73
N SER A 367 27.73 1.67 -4.61
CA SER A 367 27.42 1.14 -3.28
C SER A 367 25.93 0.89 -3.05
N SER A 368 25.07 1.36 -3.95
CA SER A 368 23.62 1.24 -3.87
C SER A 368 23.14 0.07 -4.73
N SER A 369 21.98 -0.50 -4.39
CA SER A 369 21.34 -1.54 -5.19
C SER A 369 20.20 -0.96 -6.02
N TYR A 370 20.05 -1.50 -7.24
CA TYR A 370 19.04 -1.08 -8.20
C TYR A 370 18.40 -2.32 -8.80
N ARG A 371 17.08 -2.39 -8.68
CA ARG A 371 16.32 -3.61 -8.92
C ARG A 371 15.13 -3.28 -9.81
N LEU A 372 14.97 -4.07 -10.88
CA LEU A 372 13.79 -4.05 -11.73
C LEU A 372 13.07 -5.39 -11.58
N TYR A 373 11.81 -5.34 -11.17
CA TYR A 373 10.97 -6.52 -11.06
C TYR A 373 10.04 -6.63 -12.26
N LEU A 374 9.87 -7.86 -12.75
CA LEU A 374 9.04 -8.18 -13.90
C LEU A 374 8.21 -9.42 -13.56
N TRP A 375 6.90 -9.27 -13.41
CA TRP A 375 5.99 -10.41 -13.34
C TRP A 375 5.34 -10.64 -14.69
N LEU A 376 5.75 -11.71 -15.34
CA LEU A 376 5.39 -12.06 -16.70
C LEU A 376 4.10 -12.85 -16.74
N TYR A 377 3.20 -12.45 -17.62
CA TYR A 377 1.93 -13.12 -17.89
C TYR A 377 1.74 -13.35 -19.38
N ARG A 378 1.16 -14.51 -19.70
CA ARG A 378 0.53 -14.76 -20.99
C ARG A 378 -0.97 -14.80 -20.77
N ASP A 379 -1.65 -13.78 -21.25
CA ASP A 379 -3.06 -13.53 -21.00
C ASP A 379 -3.31 -13.48 -19.48
N GLN A 380 -4.05 -14.44 -18.93
CA GLN A 380 -4.35 -14.60 -17.50
C GLN A 380 -3.39 -15.53 -16.76
N HIS A 381 -2.44 -16.15 -17.45
CA HIS A 381 -1.61 -17.19 -16.88
C HIS A 381 -0.24 -16.63 -16.46
N PRO A 382 0.13 -16.71 -15.18
CA PRO A 382 1.45 -16.29 -14.74
C PRO A 382 2.50 -17.21 -15.37
N LEU A 383 3.60 -16.63 -15.85
CA LEU A 383 4.73 -17.37 -16.42
C LEU A 383 5.90 -17.43 -15.43
N ALA A 384 6.36 -16.25 -14.99
CA ALA A 384 7.48 -16.09 -14.06
C ALA A 384 7.49 -14.72 -13.39
N HIS A 385 8.06 -14.65 -12.20
CA HIS A 385 8.42 -13.43 -11.49
C HIS A 385 9.95 -13.32 -11.47
N LEU A 386 10.47 -12.29 -12.12
CA LEU A 386 11.89 -12.05 -12.33
C LEU A 386 12.36 -10.81 -11.59
N LEU A 387 13.63 -10.85 -11.20
CA LEU A 387 14.38 -9.72 -10.65
C LEU A 387 15.63 -9.49 -11.50
N LEU A 388 15.75 -8.30 -12.06
CA LEU A 388 16.98 -7.82 -12.68
C LEU A 388 17.74 -6.93 -11.70
N GLU A 389 19.02 -7.22 -11.49
CA GLU A 389 19.91 -6.47 -10.61
C GLU A 389 21.30 -6.42 -11.23
N GLY A 390 21.73 -5.23 -11.67
CA GLY A 390 22.90 -5.09 -12.52
C GLY A 390 22.75 -5.86 -13.83
N ASP A 391 23.78 -6.63 -14.20
CA ASP A 391 23.79 -7.48 -15.40
C ASP A 391 23.11 -8.85 -15.20
N LYS A 392 22.47 -9.09 -14.04
CA LYS A 392 21.95 -10.42 -13.66
C LYS A 392 20.43 -10.46 -13.68
N ALA A 393 19.89 -11.51 -14.29
CA ALA A 393 18.49 -11.91 -14.14
C ALA A 393 18.35 -13.08 -13.15
N ARG A 394 17.41 -12.96 -12.22
CA ARG A 394 17.07 -13.99 -11.23
C ARG A 394 15.60 -14.34 -11.33
N VAL A 395 15.29 -15.63 -11.27
CA VAL A 395 13.91 -16.12 -11.12
C VAL A 395 13.56 -16.13 -9.64
N LEU A 396 12.56 -15.35 -9.23
CA LEU A 396 11.99 -15.39 -7.89
C LEU A 396 10.93 -16.50 -7.78
N TRP A 397 10.15 -16.67 -8.85
CA TRP A 397 9.18 -17.75 -9.03
C TRP A 397 8.94 -17.99 -10.52
N ALA A 398 8.61 -19.22 -10.91
CA ALA A 398 8.26 -19.56 -12.28
C ALA A 398 7.37 -20.80 -12.33
N THR A 399 6.53 -20.88 -13.37
CA THR A 399 5.86 -22.13 -13.72
C THR A 399 6.87 -23.15 -14.23
N ALA A 400 6.52 -24.44 -14.18
CA ALA A 400 7.36 -25.51 -14.71
C ALA A 400 7.63 -25.38 -16.23
N ALA A 401 6.75 -24.68 -16.95
CA ALA A 401 6.88 -24.44 -18.39
C ALA A 401 7.84 -23.28 -18.72
N TYR A 402 8.13 -22.39 -17.76
CA TYR A 402 9.01 -21.26 -17.99
C TYR A 402 10.47 -21.67 -17.79
N ASN A 403 11.28 -21.48 -18.82
CA ASN A 403 12.72 -21.70 -18.77
C ASN A 403 13.45 -20.38 -18.99
N LEU A 404 14.32 -20.00 -18.05
CA LEU A 404 15.13 -18.79 -18.18
C LEU A 404 16.27 -19.05 -19.17
N ALA A 405 16.10 -18.57 -20.40
CA ALA A 405 17.06 -18.75 -21.50
C ALA A 405 18.42 -18.09 -21.21
N THR A 406 18.40 -16.86 -20.66
CA THR A 406 19.61 -16.11 -20.29
C THR A 406 19.54 -15.59 -18.86
N LYS A 407 20.67 -15.69 -18.15
CA LYS A 407 20.87 -15.09 -16.82
C LYS A 407 21.62 -13.76 -16.86
N LYS A 408 22.07 -13.34 -18.05
CA LYS A 408 22.79 -12.09 -18.27
C LYS A 408 21.95 -11.16 -19.11
N VAL A 409 21.83 -9.93 -18.64
CA VAL A 409 21.10 -8.84 -19.30
C VAL A 409 22.07 -7.68 -19.49
N PRO A 410 22.30 -7.19 -20.72
CA PRO A 410 23.11 -6.01 -20.92
C PRO A 410 22.58 -4.83 -20.08
N PHE A 411 23.49 -4.18 -19.36
CA PHE A 411 23.18 -3.19 -18.34
C PHE A 411 24.15 -2.02 -18.40
N HIS A 412 23.61 -0.80 -18.46
CA HIS A 412 24.40 0.41 -18.64
C HIS A 412 24.11 1.42 -17.53
N TRP A 413 25.17 2.03 -17.01
CA TRP A 413 25.10 3.16 -16.08
C TRP A 413 25.00 4.44 -16.90
N GLN A 414 24.04 5.29 -16.56
CA GLN A 414 23.87 6.60 -17.17
C GLN A 414 24.09 7.70 -16.11
N GLU A 415 24.27 8.94 -16.56
CA GLU A 415 24.51 10.08 -15.67
C GLU A 415 23.36 10.30 -14.66
N LYS A 416 22.11 10.02 -15.08
CA LYS A 416 20.89 10.22 -14.30
C LYS A 416 19.97 8.99 -14.29
N GLY A 417 20.56 7.79 -14.32
CA GLY A 417 19.76 6.59 -14.34
C GLY A 417 20.51 5.34 -14.77
N LEU A 418 19.73 4.31 -15.05
CA LEU A 418 20.20 2.98 -15.39
C LEU A 418 19.34 2.41 -16.52
N GLU A 419 19.97 1.67 -17.41
CA GLU A 419 19.31 1.03 -18.55
C GLU A 419 19.57 -0.47 -18.56
N TRP A 420 18.50 -1.24 -18.69
CA TRP A 420 18.55 -2.66 -19.04
C TRP A 420 18.10 -2.84 -20.50
N GLN A 421 18.89 -3.56 -21.28
CA GLN A 421 18.46 -4.09 -22.59
C GLN A 421 17.95 -5.50 -22.36
N ILE A 422 16.64 -5.66 -22.23
CA ILE A 422 15.99 -6.91 -21.86
C ILE A 422 15.81 -7.76 -23.12
N PRO A 423 16.50 -8.90 -23.26
CA PRO A 423 16.36 -9.76 -24.42
C PRO A 423 14.92 -10.26 -24.56
N SER A 424 14.36 -10.28 -25.77
CA SER A 424 12.97 -10.75 -25.98
C SER A 424 12.75 -12.19 -25.47
N GLU A 425 13.76 -13.03 -25.54
CA GLU A 425 13.75 -14.39 -24.99
C GLU A 425 13.52 -14.47 -23.47
N LEU A 426 13.86 -13.40 -22.72
CA LEU A 426 13.62 -13.31 -21.27
C LEU A 426 12.14 -13.05 -20.97
N LEU A 427 11.43 -12.30 -21.82
CA LEU A 427 9.99 -12.13 -21.70
C LEU A 427 9.23 -13.37 -22.21
N GLY A 428 9.86 -14.16 -23.08
CA GLY A 428 9.32 -15.41 -23.60
C GLY A 428 8.03 -15.18 -24.38
N GLN A 429 6.93 -15.78 -23.92
CA GLN A 429 5.61 -15.64 -24.53
C GLN A 429 4.71 -14.64 -23.79
N ALA A 430 5.29 -13.82 -22.92
CA ALA A 430 4.52 -12.84 -22.17
C ALA A 430 3.93 -11.79 -23.11
N ASN A 431 2.65 -11.50 -22.95
CA ASN A 431 1.99 -10.36 -23.60
C ASN A 431 1.58 -9.28 -22.58
N ARG A 432 1.82 -9.53 -21.30
CA ARG A 432 1.62 -8.58 -20.19
C ARG A 432 2.73 -8.72 -19.17
N VAL A 433 3.10 -7.60 -18.56
CA VAL A 433 4.04 -7.55 -17.44
C VAL A 433 3.51 -6.64 -16.35
N LEU A 434 3.62 -7.08 -15.10
CA LEU A 434 3.48 -6.22 -13.93
C LEU A 434 4.89 -5.83 -13.46
N LEU A 435 5.22 -4.55 -13.51
CA LEU A 435 6.59 -4.07 -13.36
C LEU A 435 6.73 -3.05 -12.21
N ALA A 436 7.89 -3.06 -11.56
CA ALA A 436 8.26 -2.07 -10.55
C ALA A 436 9.78 -1.88 -10.47
N GLY A 437 10.21 -0.65 -10.16
CA GLY A 437 11.60 -0.29 -9.90
C GLY A 437 11.82 -0.06 -8.41
N MET A 438 12.99 -0.46 -7.90
CA MET A 438 13.37 -0.25 -6.51
C MET A 438 14.85 0.06 -6.37
N THR A 439 15.19 1.00 -5.50
CA THR A 439 16.56 1.29 -5.08
C THR A 439 16.81 0.82 -3.65
N GLY A 440 18.07 0.73 -3.24
CA GLY A 440 18.42 0.41 -1.87
C GLY A 440 19.78 0.93 -1.46
N SER A 441 19.87 1.40 -0.22
CA SER A 441 21.15 1.81 0.37
C SER A 441 21.82 0.62 1.06
N ASN A 442 23.15 0.52 0.93
CA ASN A 442 23.98 -0.51 1.58
C ASN A 442 23.51 -1.96 1.32
N GLY A 443 22.87 -2.20 0.17
CA GLY A 443 22.47 -3.51 -0.32
C GLY A 443 21.39 -4.26 0.47
N LYS A 444 20.73 -3.63 1.47
CA LYS A 444 19.75 -4.34 2.33
C LYS A 444 18.43 -3.63 2.58
N GLN A 445 18.41 -2.31 2.62
CA GLN A 445 17.19 -1.54 2.91
C GLN A 445 16.67 -0.90 1.64
N ILE A 446 15.36 -0.94 1.40
CA ILE A 446 14.75 -0.16 0.32
C ILE A 446 14.97 1.31 0.64
N ALA A 447 15.58 2.03 -0.30
CA ALA A 447 15.68 3.47 -0.24
C ALA A 447 14.43 4.07 -0.86
N ASP A 448 14.13 3.66 -2.10
CA ASP A 448 13.00 4.16 -2.89
C ASP A 448 12.36 3.06 -3.76
N LYS A 449 11.09 3.25 -4.15
CA LYS A 449 10.36 2.36 -5.05
C LYS A 449 9.23 3.04 -5.84
N THR A 450 9.11 2.66 -7.11
CA THR A 450 7.90 2.98 -7.87
C THR A 450 6.69 2.18 -7.35
N GLY A 451 5.48 2.57 -7.78
CA GLY A 451 4.33 1.65 -7.76
C GLY A 451 4.54 0.42 -8.66
N TRP A 452 3.65 -0.57 -8.57
CA TRP A 452 3.58 -1.69 -9.51
C TRP A 452 2.56 -1.41 -10.60
N TYR A 453 2.95 -1.55 -11.87
CA TYR A 453 2.12 -1.14 -13.01
C TYR A 453 1.98 -2.25 -14.06
N TRP A 454 0.75 -2.47 -14.50
CA TRP A 454 0.47 -3.36 -15.63
C TRP A 454 0.82 -2.68 -16.94
N VAL A 455 1.67 -3.32 -17.73
CA VAL A 455 2.01 -2.90 -19.08
C VAL A 455 1.71 -4.04 -20.05
N LYS A 456 0.98 -3.72 -21.12
CA LYS A 456 0.74 -4.63 -22.25
C LYS A 456 1.95 -4.62 -23.18
N LEU A 457 2.45 -5.80 -23.54
CA LEU A 457 3.66 -5.98 -24.35
C LEU A 457 3.39 -6.12 -25.86
N GLN A 458 2.13 -5.91 -26.30
CA GLN A 458 1.71 -6.06 -27.70
C GLN A 458 2.05 -4.84 -28.55
#